data_AF-A0A8J6R753-F1
#
_entry.id   AF-A0A8J6R753-F1
#
_cell.length_a   1.000
_cell.length_b   1.000
_cell.length_c   1.000
_cell.angle_alpha   90.00
_cell.angle_beta   90.00
_cell.angle_gamma   90.00
#
_symmetry.space_group_name_H-M   'P 1'
#
loop_
_entity.id
_entity.type
_entity.pdbx_description
1 polymer ?
#
loop_
_entity_poly.entity_id
_entity_poly.type
_entity_poly.pdbx_seq_one_letter_code
_entity_poly.pdbx_strand_id
1 'polypeptide(L)'
;MTLPVLTLAYGAATLVGRKLRQRGVAHYIARLSQSQRSRSRHNHFYTGLSAYSWVNFTDTYADLVDALLQLNPGKRPFYQH
;
A
#
# COMPACT_ATOMS: atom_id res chain seq x y z
N MET A 1 -20.68 -21.80 -6.25
CA MET A 1 -19.26 -22.13 -6.49
C MET A 1 -18.36 -20.89 -6.28
N THR A 2 -18.29 -20.34 -5.07
CA THR A 2 -17.59 -19.05 -4.80
C THR A 2 -16.34 -19.18 -3.91
N LEU A 3 -16.21 -20.27 -3.16
CA LEU A 3 -15.06 -20.53 -2.28
C LEU A 3 -13.70 -20.56 -3.00
N PRO A 4 -13.57 -21.11 -4.24
CA PRO A 4 -12.29 -21.12 -4.95
C PRO A 4 -11.80 -19.71 -5.32
N VAL A 5 -12.72 -18.84 -5.71
CA VAL A 5 -12.39 -17.46 -6.09
C VAL A 5 -11.94 -16.67 -4.87
N LEU A 6 -12.62 -16.84 -3.74
CA LEU A 6 -12.26 -16.17 -2.48
C LEU A 6 -10.88 -16.61 -1.96
N THR A 7 -10.57 -17.90 -2.04
CA THR A 7 -9.27 -18.44 -1.62
C THR A 7 -8.13 -17.98 -2.52
N LEU A 8 -8.35 -17.90 -3.83
CA LEU A 8 -7.40 -17.32 -4.79
C LEU A 8 -7.16 -15.83 -4.52
N ALA A 9 -8.22 -15.05 -4.30
CA ALA A 9 -8.10 -13.62 -3.98
C ALA A 9 -7.32 -13.40 -2.68
N TYR A 10 -7.62 -14.19 -1.64
CA TYR A 10 -6.92 -14.13 -0.36
C TYR A 10 -5.42 -14.51 -0.51
N GLY A 11 -5.12 -15.57 -1.25
CA GLY A 11 -3.75 -16.00 -1.53
C GLY A 11 -2.96 -14.93 -2.30
N ALA A 12 -3.54 -14.37 -3.35
CA ALA A 12 -2.92 -13.33 -4.16
C ALA A 12 -2.60 -12.08 -3.32
N ALA A 13 -3.56 -11.58 -2.54
CA ALA A 13 -3.33 -10.45 -1.63
C ALA A 13 -2.24 -10.77 -0.58
N THR A 14 -2.22 -11.99 -0.04
CA THR A 14 -1.19 -12.41 0.92
C THR A 14 0.22 -12.40 0.30
N LEU A 15 0.37 -12.89 -0.93
CA LEU A 15 1.65 -12.88 -1.65
C LEU A 15 2.14 -11.45 -1.93
N VAL A 16 1.24 -10.56 -2.35
CA VAL A 16 1.54 -9.14 -2.58
C VAL A 16 1.99 -8.47 -1.27
N GLY A 17 1.25 -8.63 -0.18
CA GLY A 17 1.62 -8.04 1.10
C GLY A 17 2.89 -8.62 1.71
N ARG A 18 3.25 -9.87 1.38
CA ARG A 18 4.57 -10.44 1.72
C ARG A 18 5.69 -9.74 0.94
N LYS A 19 5.54 -9.57 -0.38
CA LYS A 19 6.53 -8.86 -1.22
C LYS A 19 6.73 -7.41 -0.78
N LEU A 20 5.66 -6.69 -0.46
CA LEU A 20 5.73 -5.29 -0.03
C LEU A 20 6.43 -5.11 1.32
N ARG A 21 6.26 -6.06 2.24
CA ARG A 21 7.02 -6.11 3.49
C ARG A 21 8.50 -6.39 3.26
N GLN A 22 8.82 -7.35 2.37
CA GLN A 22 10.21 -7.65 2.02
C GLN A 22 10.93 -6.47 1.37
N ARG A 23 10.22 -5.68 0.57
CA ARG A 23 10.75 -4.45 -0.04
C ARG A 23 10.85 -3.27 0.94
N GLY A 24 10.34 -3.42 2.17
CA GLY A 24 10.35 -2.36 3.16
C GLY A 24 9.53 -1.14 2.75
N VAL A 25 8.56 -1.26 1.83
CA VAL A 25 7.65 -0.16 1.41
C VAL A 25 6.27 -0.25 2.06
N ALA A 26 6.03 -1.32 2.83
CA ALA A 26 4.76 -1.56 3.48
C ALA A 26 4.32 -0.41 4.40
N HIS A 27 5.24 0.39 4.93
CA HIS A 27 4.94 1.55 5.78
C HIS A 27 4.34 2.74 5.03
N TYR A 28 4.58 2.86 3.73
CA TYR A 28 3.94 3.88 2.89
C TYR A 28 2.49 3.51 2.57
N ILE A 29 2.21 2.21 2.49
CA ILE A 29 0.92 1.68 2.03
C ILE A 29 -0.02 1.41 3.21
N ALA A 30 0.51 0.87 4.29
CA ALA A 30 -0.26 0.54 5.48
C ALA A 30 0.45 1.09 6.72
N ARG A 31 -0.31 1.73 7.60
CA ARG A 31 0.22 2.32 8.83
C ARG A 31 1.02 1.27 9.62
N LEU A 32 2.30 1.57 9.88
CA LEU A 32 3.13 0.75 10.76
C LEU A 32 2.45 0.62 12.11
N SER A 33 2.40 -0.61 12.62
CA SER A 33 2.01 -0.83 14.01
C SER A 33 2.98 -0.03 14.88
N GLN A 34 2.43 0.76 15.79
CA GLN A 34 3.16 1.65 16.68
C GLN A 34 4.36 0.92 17.31
N SER A 35 5.54 1.56 17.32
CA SER A 35 6.84 0.97 17.68
C SER A 35 6.86 0.20 19.02
N GLN A 36 5.95 0.54 19.93
CA GLN A 36 5.79 -0.06 21.26
C GLN A 36 5.01 -1.39 21.29
N ARG A 37 4.64 -1.99 20.14
CA ARG A 37 3.93 -3.28 20.11
C ARG A 37 4.76 -4.39 19.48
N SER A 38 4.93 -5.46 20.26
CA SER A 38 5.59 -6.72 19.86
C SER A 38 4.92 -7.42 18.66
N ARG A 39 3.61 -7.24 18.45
CA ARG A 39 2.85 -7.87 17.35
C ARG A 39 2.27 -6.84 16.38
N SER A 40 2.52 -7.03 15.08
CA SER A 40 1.90 -6.22 14.03
C SER A 40 0.39 -6.44 13.99
N ARG A 41 -0.39 -5.35 13.91
CA ARG A 41 -1.86 -5.40 13.76
C ARG A 41 -2.32 -6.01 12.44
N HIS A 42 -1.46 -5.95 11.42
CA HIS A 42 -1.82 -6.28 10.05
C HIS A 42 -1.06 -7.53 9.60
N ASN A 43 -1.81 -8.53 9.13
CA ASN A 43 -1.26 -9.70 8.46
C ASN A 43 -0.89 -9.35 7.00
N HIS A 44 -0.18 -10.26 6.33
CA HIS A 44 0.23 -10.04 4.93
C HIS A 44 -0.96 -9.83 4.00
N PHE A 45 -2.08 -10.52 4.23
CA PHE A 45 -3.32 -10.30 3.49
C PHE A 45 -3.78 -8.84 3.57
N TYR A 46 -3.89 -8.29 4.78
CA TYR A 46 -4.32 -6.91 5.00
C TYR A 46 -3.41 -5.91 4.27
N THR A 47 -2.09 -6.08 4.38
CA THR A 47 -1.13 -5.20 3.67
C THR A 47 -1.30 -5.29 2.15
N GLY A 48 -1.55 -6.48 1.60
CA GLY A 48 -1.79 -6.63 0.16
C GLY A 48 -3.14 -6.06 -0.29
N LEU A 49 -4.18 -6.20 0.53
CA LEU A 49 -5.49 -5.59 0.26
C LEU A 49 -5.42 -4.06 0.29
N SER A 50 -4.73 -3.50 1.28
CA SER A 50 -4.46 -2.05 1.34
C SER A 50 -3.65 -1.59 0.12
N ALA A 51 -2.73 -2.40 -0.39
CA ALA A 51 -1.97 -2.07 -1.59
C ALA A 51 -2.86 -1.96 -2.83
N TYR A 52 -3.86 -2.84 -3.00
CA TYR A 52 -4.81 -2.72 -4.10
C TYR A 52 -5.61 -1.41 -4.04
N SER A 53 -6.07 -1.03 -2.85
CA SER A 53 -6.74 0.27 -2.65
C SER A 53 -5.81 1.45 -2.96
N TRP A 54 -4.55 1.35 -2.53
CA TRP A 54 -3.53 2.37 -2.77
C TRP A 54 -3.18 2.53 -4.25
N VAL A 55 -3.05 1.43 -5.02
CA VAL A 55 -2.79 1.49 -6.47
C VAL A 55 -3.94 2.15 -7.22
N ASN A 56 -5.19 1.81 -6.88
CA ASN A 56 -6.36 2.46 -7.47
C ASN A 56 -6.42 3.96 -7.12
N PHE A 57 -5.99 4.32 -5.91
CA PHE A 57 -5.86 5.72 -5.50
C PHE A 57 -4.79 6.45 -6.32
N THR A 58 -3.61 5.87 -6.53
CA THR A 58 -2.56 6.54 -7.32
C THR A 58 -2.99 6.80 -8.75
N ASP A 59 -3.71 5.88 -9.39
CA ASP A 59 -4.17 6.04 -10.77
C ASP A 59 -5.28 7.11 -10.89
N THR A 60 -6.21 7.11 -9.94
CA THR A 60 -7.35 8.05 -9.95
C THR A 60 -6.96 9.48 -9.55
N TYR A 61 -5.97 9.63 -8.67
CA TYR A 61 -5.63 10.93 -8.07
C TYR A 61 -4.23 11.43 -8.48
N ALA A 62 -3.62 10.84 -9.50
CA ALA A 62 -2.31 11.26 -10.03
C ALA A 62 -2.28 12.76 -10.36
N ASP A 63 -3.28 13.25 -11.10
CA ASP A 63 -3.39 14.65 -11.51
C ASP A 63 -3.53 15.61 -10.31
N LEU A 64 -4.26 15.18 -9.28
CA LEU A 64 -4.44 15.96 -8.05
C LEU A 64 -3.13 16.02 -7.27
N VAL A 65 -2.40 14.91 -7.17
CA VAL A 65 -1.08 14.88 -6.54
C VAL A 65 -0.12 15.81 -7.28
N ASP A 66 -0.15 15.80 -8.61
CA ASP A 66 0.71 16.67 -9.41
C ASP A 66 0.36 18.16 -9.20
N ALA A 67 -0.93 18.52 -9.16
CA ALA A 67 -1.39 19.87 -8.82
C ALA A 67 -0.93 20.30 -7.41
N LEU A 68 -0.97 19.40 -6.42
CA LEU A 68 -0.46 19.68 -5.07
C LEU A 68 1.07 19.87 -5.04
N LEU A 69 1.82 19.08 -5.83
CA LEU A 69 3.26 19.24 -5.99
C LEU A 69 3.63 20.54 -6.72
N GLN A 70 2.72 21.11 -7.51
CA GLN A 70 2.89 22.43 -8.11
C GLN A 70 2.73 23.58 -7.11
N LEU A 71 1.90 23.43 -6.09
CA LEU A 71 1.72 24.44 -5.03
C LEU A 71 2.94 24.58 -4.11
N ASN A 72 3.77 23.54 -3.97
CA ASN A 72 5.02 23.60 -3.21
C ASN A 72 6.18 22.94 -3.97
N PRO A 73 6.84 23.70 -4.88
CA PRO A 73 7.90 23.17 -5.72
C PRO A 73 9.10 22.61 -4.94
N GLY A 74 9.36 23.13 -3.74
CA GLY A 74 10.47 22.70 -2.89
C GLY A 74 10.35 21.27 -2.39
N LYS A 75 9.17 20.66 -2.46
CA LYS A 75 8.96 19.25 -2.10
C LYS A 75 9.08 18.28 -3.27
N ARG A 76 9.03 18.75 -4.51
CA ARG A 76 9.11 17.91 -5.73
C ARG A 76 10.30 16.95 -5.76
N PRO A 77 11.54 17.34 -5.35
CA PRO A 77 12.69 16.44 -5.41
C PRO A 77 12.53 15.17 -4.56
N PHE A 78 11.66 15.18 -3.55
CA PHE A 78 11.42 14.03 -2.67
C PHE A 78 10.38 13.04 -3.23
N TYR A 79 9.72 13.36 -4.35
CA TYR A 79 8.63 12.57 -4.92
C TYR A 79 8.85 12.17 -6.40
N GLN A 80 9.96 12.59 -7.03
CA GLN A 80 10.25 12.36 -8.46
C GLN A 80 11.02 11.05 -8.74
N HIS A 81 10.72 9.96 -8.02
CA HIS A 81 11.42 8.67 -8.16
C HIS A 81 10.64 7.63 -8.96
#